data_AF-A0A2H9TD73-F1
#
_entry.id   AF-A0A2H9TD73-F1
#
_cell.length_a   1.000
_cell.length_b   1.000
_cell.length_c   1.000
_cell.angle_alpha   90.00
_cell.angle_beta   90.00
_cell.angle_gamma   90.00
#
_symmetry.space_group_name_H-M   'P 1'
#
loop_
_entity.id
_entity.type
_entity.pdbx_description
1 polymer ?
#
loop_
_entity_poly.entity_id
_entity_poly.type
_entity_poly.pdbx_seq_one_letter_code
_entity_poly.pdbx_strand_id
1 'polypeptide(L)'
;MDNVLKSWTVPKEPPTKTGIKRLAVAVPDHDKSYANFSGEIKEGYGKGHVEIWDKGTYDLIEKDNKKIVVNIHGGKLTGEYILLNTKLGGKKENWLFFRTK
;
A
#
# COMPACT_ATOMS: atom_id res chain seq x y z
N MET A 1 11.04 -4.48 0.23
CA MET A 1 11.14 -5.73 -0.55
C MET A 1 11.99 -5.46 -1.78
N ASP A 2 12.88 -6.37 -2.17
CA ASP A 2 13.58 -6.34 -3.48
C ASP A 2 14.25 -4.99 -3.82
N ASN A 3 14.77 -4.31 -2.78
CA ASN A 3 15.38 -2.98 -2.84
C ASN A 3 14.52 -1.82 -3.44
N VAL A 4 13.22 -2.01 -3.63
CA VAL A 4 12.28 -0.99 -4.15
C VAL A 4 11.06 -0.82 -3.24
N LEU A 5 10.23 0.19 -3.53
CA LEU A 5 8.90 0.36 -2.95
C LEU A 5 7.85 -0.28 -3.87
N LYS A 6 7.42 -1.49 -3.50
CA LYS A 6 6.22 -2.10 -4.10
C LYS A 6 5.01 -1.23 -3.74
N SER A 7 4.27 -0.79 -4.75
CA SER A 7 3.34 0.33 -4.61
C SER A 7 1.93 -0.03 -5.08
N TRP A 8 0.93 0.50 -4.36
CA TRP A 8 -0.48 0.38 -4.71
C TRP A 8 -1.18 1.72 -4.50
N THR A 9 -2.15 2.04 -5.36
CA THR A 9 -3.11 3.13 -5.09
C THR A 9 -4.29 2.59 -4.30
N VAL A 10 -4.72 3.34 -3.28
CA VAL A 10 -5.89 3.01 -2.45
C VAL A 10 -6.84 4.21 -2.50
N PRO A 11 -7.96 4.17 -3.27
CA PRO A 11 -8.80 5.35 -3.51
C PRO A 11 -9.53 5.92 -2.28
N LYS A 12 -9.57 5.15 -1.19
CA LYS A 12 -10.15 5.55 0.09
C LYS A 12 -9.10 5.34 1.16
N GLU A 13 -9.20 6.08 2.27
CA GLU A 13 -8.26 5.96 3.38
C GLU A 13 -8.02 4.48 3.78
N PRO A 14 -6.74 4.09 3.99
CA PRO A 14 -6.36 2.81 4.55
C PRO A 14 -7.22 2.39 5.76
N PRO A 15 -7.59 1.12 5.89
CA PRO A 15 -8.45 0.68 6.97
C PRO A 15 -7.70 0.68 8.30
N THR A 16 -8.11 1.50 9.26
CA THR A 16 -7.53 1.52 10.62
C THR A 16 -8.21 0.53 11.57
N LYS A 17 -9.34 -0.05 11.16
CA LYS A 17 -10.15 -1.01 11.92
C LYS A 17 -10.38 -2.29 11.11
N THR A 18 -10.64 -3.39 11.82
CA THR A 18 -11.04 -4.66 11.20
C THR A 18 -12.43 -4.57 10.56
N GLY A 19 -12.76 -5.53 9.69
CA GLY A 19 -14.04 -5.57 8.95
C GLY A 19 -14.12 -4.64 7.73
N ILE A 20 -13.18 -3.69 7.56
CA ILE A 20 -13.12 -2.80 6.41
C ILE A 20 -12.16 -3.36 5.36
N LYS A 21 -12.67 -3.55 4.14
CA LYS A 21 -11.86 -3.94 2.96
C LYS A 21 -11.73 -2.76 2.00
N ARG A 22 -10.53 -2.52 1.50
CA ARG A 22 -10.24 -1.50 0.48
C ARG A 22 -9.74 -2.15 -0.81
N LEU A 23 -10.14 -1.59 -1.94
CA LEU A 23 -9.47 -1.85 -3.21
C LEU A 23 -8.07 -1.23 -3.16
N ALA A 24 -7.06 -2.01 -3.51
CA ALA A 24 -5.70 -1.56 -3.71
C ALA A 24 -5.26 -1.95 -5.13
N VAL A 25 -4.88 -0.99 -5.96
CA VAL A 25 -4.50 -1.24 -7.36
C VAL A 25 -2.99 -1.13 -7.48
N ALA A 26 -2.33 -2.20 -7.89
CA ALA A 26 -0.88 -2.23 -8.05
C ALA A 26 -0.44 -1.22 -9.12
N VAL A 27 0.61 -0.47 -8.82
CA VAL A 27 1.23 0.53 -9.71
C VAL A 27 2.73 0.25 -9.84
N PRO A 28 3.45 0.91 -10.77
CA PRO A 28 4.88 0.72 -10.89
C PRO A 28 5.64 0.94 -9.57
N ASP A 29 6.76 0.24 -9.45
CA ASP A 29 7.65 0.37 -8.29
C ASP A 29 8.22 1.79 -8.20
N HIS A 30 8.46 2.25 -6.98
CA HIS A 30 9.13 3.52 -6.72
C HIS A 30 10.51 3.28 -6.08
N ASP A 31 11.42 4.23 -6.27
CA ASP A 31 12.69 4.26 -5.56
C ASP A 31 12.48 4.47 -4.06
N LYS A 32 13.36 3.90 -3.23
CA LYS A 32 13.27 4.04 -1.77
C LYS A 32 13.30 5.49 -1.29
N SER A 33 13.98 6.37 -2.02
CA SER A 33 14.02 7.80 -1.71
C SER A 33 12.62 8.44 -1.73
N TYR A 34 11.71 7.91 -2.54
CA TYR A 34 10.34 8.41 -2.67
C TYR A 34 9.52 8.27 -1.38
N ALA A 35 9.89 7.33 -0.48
CA ALA A 35 9.24 7.21 0.84
C ALA A 35 9.40 8.44 1.75
N ASN A 36 10.31 9.35 1.40
CA ASN A 36 10.54 10.61 2.11
C ASN A 36 10.07 11.84 1.32
N PHE A 37 9.48 11.65 0.13
CA PHE A 37 9.03 12.75 -0.70
C PHE A 37 7.73 13.35 -0.17
N SER A 38 7.67 14.67 -0.13
CA SER A 38 6.45 15.46 0.05
C SER A 38 6.62 16.76 -0.72
N GLY A 39 5.57 17.22 -1.38
CA GLY A 39 5.65 18.38 -2.25
C GLY A 39 4.65 18.33 -3.40
N GLU A 40 4.88 19.14 -4.41
CA GLU A 40 3.99 19.25 -5.57
C GLU A 40 4.65 18.66 -6.83
N ILE A 41 3.96 17.72 -7.47
CA ILE A 41 4.30 17.19 -8.79
C ILE A 41 3.52 18.03 -9.80
N LYS A 42 4.23 18.89 -10.53
CA LYS A 42 3.59 19.89 -11.41
C LYS A 42 2.95 19.29 -12.64
N GLU A 43 3.58 18.27 -13.23
CA GLU A 43 3.16 17.64 -14.49
C GLU A 43 3.57 16.16 -14.54
N GLY A 44 2.98 15.42 -15.49
CA GLY A 44 3.28 14.00 -15.70
C GLY A 44 2.52 13.05 -14.76
N TYR A 45 3.01 11.82 -14.67
CA TYR A 45 2.42 10.77 -13.82
C TYR A 45 2.50 11.16 -12.35
N GLY A 46 1.38 11.09 -11.64
CA GLY A 46 1.30 11.50 -10.24
C GLY A 46 1.17 13.01 -10.01
N LYS A 47 0.84 13.80 -11.05
CA LYS A 47 0.56 15.24 -10.91
C LYS A 47 -0.40 15.51 -9.74
N GLY A 48 0.02 16.41 -8.85
CA GLY A 48 -0.74 16.79 -7.67
C GLY A 48 0.15 17.02 -6.44
N HIS A 49 -0.50 17.33 -5.33
CA HIS A 49 0.16 17.43 -4.03
C HIS A 49 0.36 16.05 -3.42
N VAL A 50 1.56 15.78 -2.93
CA VAL A 50 1.94 14.56 -2.23
C VAL A 50 2.29 14.92 -0.80
N GLU A 51 1.57 14.31 0.14
CA GLU A 51 1.86 14.36 1.57
C GLU A 51 2.16 12.96 2.10
N ILE A 52 3.05 12.87 3.10
CA ILE A 52 3.23 11.64 3.86
C ILE A 52 2.09 11.54 4.88
N TRP A 53 1.07 10.75 4.55
CA TRP A 53 -0.07 10.54 5.44
C TRP A 53 0.29 9.66 6.65
N ASP A 54 1.13 8.64 6.47
CA ASP A 54 1.69 7.81 7.54
C ASP A 54 3.05 7.27 7.11
N LYS A 55 3.90 6.91 8.08
CA LYS A 55 5.23 6.37 7.83
C LYS A 55 5.68 5.50 9.00
N GLY A 56 6.40 4.43 8.69
CA GLY A 56 6.91 3.51 9.68
C GLY A 56 7.70 2.37 9.06
N THR A 57 7.84 1.29 9.81
CA THR A 57 8.42 0.02 9.35
C THR A 57 7.34 -1.06 9.30
N TYR A 58 7.72 -2.25 8.84
CA TYR A 58 6.87 -3.43 8.94
C TYR A 58 7.73 -4.68 9.08
N ASP A 59 7.15 -5.72 9.68
CA ASP A 59 7.67 -7.08 9.61
C ASP A 59 6.95 -7.81 8.48
N LEU A 60 7.71 -8.48 7.61
CA LEU A 60 7.14 -9.35 6.58
C LEU A 60 6.80 -10.70 7.21
N ILE A 61 5.52 -11.07 7.20
CA ILE A 61 5.06 -12.35 7.75
C ILE A 61 4.97 -13.41 6.64
N GLU A 62 4.38 -13.07 5.51
CA GLU A 62 4.15 -13.99 4.39
C GLU A 62 4.16 -13.21 3.06
N LYS A 63 4.77 -13.79 2.02
CA LYS A 63 4.73 -13.25 0.66
C LYS A 63 4.70 -14.38 -0.35
N ASP A 64 3.65 -14.39 -1.16
CA ASP A 64 3.57 -15.17 -2.40
C ASP A 64 3.07 -14.27 -3.56
N ASN A 65 2.82 -14.86 -4.72
CA ASN A 65 2.40 -14.12 -5.93
C ASN A 65 1.03 -13.44 -5.83
N LYS A 66 0.19 -13.83 -4.87
CA LYS A 66 -1.18 -13.36 -4.69
C LYS A 66 -1.46 -12.83 -3.28
N LYS A 67 -0.57 -13.02 -2.32
CA LYS A 67 -0.82 -12.68 -0.92
C LYS A 67 0.44 -12.11 -0.29
N ILE A 68 0.27 -11.01 0.42
CA ILE A 68 1.30 -10.38 1.24
C ILE A 68 0.69 -10.12 2.61
N VAL A 69 1.34 -10.61 3.65
CA VAL A 69 0.96 -10.40 5.05
C VAL A 69 2.10 -9.65 5.73
N VAL A 70 1.77 -8.52 6.34
CA VAL A 70 2.73 -7.67 7.06
C VAL A 70 2.17 -7.26 8.41
N ASN A 71 3.06 -7.12 9.39
CA ASN A 71 2.75 -6.41 10.63
C ASN A 71 3.31 -4.99 10.52
N ILE A 72 2.44 -3.99 10.42
CA ILE A 72 2.83 -2.59 10.21
C ILE A 72 3.09 -1.91 11.55
N HIS A 73 4.19 -1.15 11.61
CA HIS A 73 4.61 -0.32 12.74
C HIS A 73 4.65 1.16 12.31
N GLY A 74 3.49 1.71 11.97
CA GLY A 74 3.30 3.12 11.62
C GLY A 74 2.66 3.94 12.75
N GLY A 75 2.46 5.23 12.51
CA GLY A 75 1.80 6.12 13.45
C GLY A 75 0.28 6.03 13.38
N LYS A 76 -0.28 5.78 12.19
CA LYS A 76 -1.74 5.61 11.98
C LYS A 76 -2.12 4.16 11.72
N LEU A 77 -1.32 3.43 10.94
CA LEU A 77 -1.49 2.01 10.68
C LEU A 77 -0.59 1.20 11.61
N THR A 78 -1.22 0.37 12.43
CA THR A 78 -0.50 -0.51 13.35
C THR A 78 -1.20 -1.86 13.40
N GLY A 79 -0.42 -2.93 13.39
CA GLY A 79 -0.91 -4.31 13.48
C GLY A 79 -0.85 -5.07 12.17
N GLU A 80 -1.57 -6.19 12.10
CA GLU A 80 -1.47 -7.14 10.99
C GLU A 80 -2.41 -6.76 9.83
N TYR A 81 -1.84 -6.69 8.63
CA TYR A 81 -2.52 -6.34 7.39
C TYR A 81 -2.25 -7.36 6.30
N ILE A 82 -3.25 -7.52 5.43
CA ILE A 82 -3.18 -8.37 4.24
C ILE A 82 -3.43 -7.55 2.98
N LEU A 83 -2.55 -7.75 1.99
CA LEU A 83 -2.81 -7.47 0.58
C LEU A 83 -3.08 -8.82 -0.12
N LEU A 84 -4.28 -8.97 -0.70
CA LEU A 84 -4.70 -10.18 -1.40
C LEU A 84 -5.12 -9.87 -2.84
N ASN A 85 -4.40 -10.42 -3.81
CA ASN A 85 -4.71 -10.30 -5.24
C ASN A 85 -5.91 -11.20 -5.59
N THR A 86 -7.10 -10.63 -5.57
CA THR A 86 -8.34 -11.32 -5.94
C THR A 86 -8.70 -11.14 -7.40
N LYS A 87 -7.91 -10.38 -8.16
CA LYS A 87 -8.19 -9.98 -9.54
C LYS A 87 -9.61 -9.40 -9.70
N LEU A 88 -10.03 -8.55 -8.76
CA LEU A 88 -11.39 -8.01 -8.72
C LEU A 88 -11.78 -7.40 -10.07
N GLY A 89 -12.93 -7.78 -10.62
CA GLY A 89 -13.36 -7.34 -11.95
C GLY A 89 -12.50 -7.86 -13.11
N GLY A 90 -11.77 -8.97 -12.91
CA GLY A 90 -10.92 -9.60 -13.93
C GLY A 90 -9.53 -8.98 -14.10
N LYS A 91 -9.20 -7.95 -13.33
CA LYS A 91 -7.98 -7.13 -13.49
C LYS A 91 -6.84 -7.64 -12.60
N LYS A 92 -5.70 -8.01 -13.19
CA LYS A 92 -4.56 -8.65 -12.47
C LYS A 92 -3.90 -7.73 -11.44
N GLU A 93 -4.03 -6.43 -11.64
CA GLU A 93 -3.52 -5.37 -10.78
C GLU A 93 -4.41 -5.09 -9.56
N ASN A 94 -5.60 -5.68 -9.47
CA ASN A 94 -6.53 -5.42 -8.38
C ASN A 94 -6.33 -6.36 -7.18
N TRP A 95 -6.08 -5.74 -6.02
CA TRP A 95 -5.90 -6.37 -4.71
C TRP A 95 -6.95 -5.89 -3.72
N LEU A 96 -7.14 -6.66 -2.66
CA LEU A 96 -7.85 -6.25 -1.45
C LEU A 96 -6.84 -5.95 -0.35
N PHE A 97 -6.99 -4.81 0.29
CA PHE A 97 -6.21 -4.39 1.44
C PHE A 97 -7.10 -4.30 2.68
N PHE A 98 -6.73 -4.99 3.76
CA PHE A 98 -7.50 -5.01 4.99
C PHE A 98 -6.66 -5.38 6.22
N ARG A 99 -7.11 -4.91 7.38
CA ARG A 99 -6.56 -5.25 8.70
C ARG A 99 -7.19 -6.56 9.19
N THR A 100 -6.39 -7.46 9.76
CA THR A 100 -6.87 -8.76 10.27
C THR A 100 -7.06 -8.81 11.77
N LYS A 101 -6.27 -8.05 12.53
CA LYS A 101 -6.30 -7.99 14.00
C LYS A 101 -6.33 -6.56 14.50
#